data_AF-W7TE88-F1
#
_entry.id   AF-W7TE88-F1
#
_cell.length_a   1.000
_cell.length_b   1.000
_cell.length_c   1.000
_cell.angle_alpha   90.00
_cell.angle_beta   90.00
_cell.angle_gamma   90.00
#
_symmetry.space_group_name_H-M   'P 1'
#
loop_
_entity.id
_entity.type
_entity.pdbx_description
1 polymer ?
#
loop_
_entity_poly.entity_id
_entity_poly.type
_entity_poly.pdbx_seq_one_letter_code
_entity_poly.pdbx_strand_id
1 'polypeptide(L)'
;MPATVTTRAITFHLRKRRADQAVENYRERRADAETQPVREALATWITGIGEELADAEPDMPDGVADRPAETWEPLLAIADAAGGDWPDIARAACLHFVGESTQAPTSLGVRLLADLHAIFTRRNADRLATKDLLAELWEIDDGRWTDMEGKPLNDRRMSKELRKYLVAPAAFNDGTGTVKGYVTYPTYDSAGEQVQVGLADAWSRYLSSSVGNVGNVGNLAGQSVTDTGSVTATVTTSAASSGAHPLTGGAP
;
A
#
# COMPACT_ATOMS: atom_id res chain seq x y z
N MET A 1 7.89 10.05 9.11
CA MET A 1 8.63 8.77 9.03
C MET A 1 9.38 8.69 7.70
N PRO A 2 10.52 7.99 7.63
CA PRO A 2 11.21 7.75 6.36
C PRO A 2 10.38 6.86 5.42
N ALA A 3 10.35 7.20 4.12
CA ALA A 3 9.53 6.50 3.12
C ALA A 3 9.84 5.00 2.98
N THR A 4 11.07 4.58 3.28
CA THR A 4 11.50 3.17 3.22
C THR A 4 10.83 2.28 4.26
N VAL A 5 10.47 2.84 5.43
CA VAL A 5 9.77 2.09 6.49
C VAL A 5 8.28 1.99 6.18
N THR A 6 7.68 3.04 5.61
CA THR A 6 6.26 3.04 5.22
C THR A 6 5.95 1.98 4.16
N THR A 7 6.89 1.67 3.26
CA THR A 7 6.69 0.61 2.24
C THR A 7 6.66 -0.82 2.81
N ARG A 8 6.97 -1.01 4.10
CA ARG A 8 7.03 -2.33 4.77
C ARG A 8 6.14 -2.38 6.02
N ALA A 9 5.12 -1.54 6.08
CA ALA A 9 4.24 -1.43 7.23
C ALA A 9 2.81 -1.15 6.78
N ILE A 10 1.85 -1.75 7.48
CA ILE A 10 0.44 -1.41 7.34
C ILE A 10 0.18 -0.13 8.13
N THR A 11 -0.20 0.94 7.42
CA THR A 11 -0.37 2.26 8.02
C THR A 11 -1.80 2.45 8.51
N PHE A 12 -1.96 2.63 9.82
CA PHE A 12 -3.24 2.98 10.43
C PHE A 12 -3.29 4.47 10.75
N HIS A 13 -4.25 5.17 10.16
CA HIS A 13 -4.47 6.59 10.43
C HIS A 13 -5.38 6.78 11.65
N LEU A 14 -4.78 7.18 12.77
CA LEU A 14 -5.54 7.53 13.97
C LEU A 14 -6.19 8.91 13.82
N ARG A 15 -7.44 9.03 14.25
CA ARG A 15 -8.19 10.29 14.27
C ARG A 15 -8.15 10.90 15.67
N LYS A 16 -8.02 12.23 15.74
CA LYS A 16 -8.12 12.95 17.00
C LYS A 16 -9.52 12.76 17.59
N ARG A 17 -9.58 12.37 18.86
CA ARG A 17 -10.82 12.29 19.64
C ARG A 17 -11.56 13.63 19.57
N ARG A 18 -12.85 13.60 19.22
CA ARG A 18 -13.71 14.79 19.25
C ARG A 18 -14.10 15.14 20.70
N ALA A 19 -14.48 16.38 20.95
CA ALA A 19 -14.85 16.83 22.30
C ALA A 19 -16.10 16.12 22.86
N ASP A 20 -16.98 15.64 21.98
CA ASP A 20 -18.22 14.92 22.27
C ASP A 20 -18.05 13.40 22.38
N GLN A 21 -16.87 12.85 22.08
CA GLN A 21 -16.60 11.41 22.21
C GLN A 21 -16.14 11.05 23.63
N ALA A 22 -16.99 10.34 24.36
CA ALA A 22 -16.59 9.65 25.57
C ALA A 22 -15.73 8.43 25.20
N VAL A 23 -14.49 8.39 25.71
CA VAL A 23 -13.58 7.24 25.60
C VAL A 23 -13.20 6.86 27.02
N GLU A 24 -13.30 5.58 27.36
CA GLU A 24 -12.91 5.10 28.68
C GLU A 24 -11.45 5.45 28.99
N ASN A 25 -11.18 5.76 30.26
CA ASN A 25 -9.82 6.00 30.69
C ASN A 25 -9.03 4.69 30.62
N TYR A 26 -8.04 4.64 29.75
CA TYR A 26 -7.11 3.51 29.68
C TYR A 26 -6.36 3.37 31.01
N ARG A 27 -6.45 2.18 31.61
CA ARG A 27 -5.74 1.81 32.83
C ARG A 27 -4.95 0.53 32.53
N GLU A 28 -3.63 0.68 32.40
CA GLU A 28 -2.71 -0.41 32.04
C GLU A 28 -2.93 -1.66 32.89
N ARG A 29 -2.95 -1.55 34.23
CA ARG A 29 -3.21 -2.68 35.13
C ARG A 29 -4.51 -3.44 34.84
N ARG A 30 -5.57 -2.73 34.44
CA ARG A 30 -6.85 -3.35 34.10
C ARG A 30 -6.75 -4.07 32.76
N ALA A 31 -6.17 -3.41 31.76
CA ALA A 31 -5.95 -3.99 30.43
C ALA A 31 -5.06 -5.24 30.50
N ASP A 32 -4.00 -5.23 31.32
CA ASP A 32 -3.15 -6.40 31.53
C ASP A 32 -3.95 -7.57 32.12
N ALA A 33 -4.72 -7.33 33.17
CA ALA A 33 -5.54 -8.37 33.80
C ALA A 33 -6.62 -8.93 32.84
N GLU A 34 -7.26 -8.07 32.04
CA GLU A 34 -8.29 -8.47 31.08
C GLU A 34 -7.69 -9.22 29.87
N THR A 35 -6.49 -8.85 29.42
CA THR A 35 -5.84 -9.47 28.25
C THR A 35 -5.02 -10.71 28.57
N GLN A 36 -4.62 -10.92 29.82
CA GLN A 36 -3.83 -12.08 30.24
C GLN A 36 -4.39 -13.44 29.76
N PRO A 37 -5.67 -13.78 29.98
CA PRO A 37 -6.21 -15.07 29.51
C PRO A 37 -6.20 -15.19 27.98
N VAL A 38 -6.45 -14.09 27.27
CA VAL A 38 -6.41 -14.06 25.80
C VAL A 38 -4.98 -14.28 25.30
N ARG A 39 -4.00 -13.64 25.96
CA ARG A 39 -2.58 -13.80 25.65
C ARG A 39 -2.11 -15.23 25.83
N GLU A 40 -2.48 -15.87 26.94
CA GLU A 40 -2.13 -17.27 27.22
C GLU A 40 -2.76 -18.23 26.21
N ALA A 41 -4.04 -18.01 25.87
CA ALA A 41 -4.74 -18.80 24.85
C ALA A 41 -4.08 -18.67 23.47
N LEU A 42 -3.78 -17.44 23.03
CA LEU A 42 -3.12 -17.18 21.74
C LEU A 42 -1.70 -17.77 21.71
N ALA A 43 -0.93 -17.65 22.79
CA ALA A 43 0.42 -18.21 22.85
C ALA A 43 0.42 -19.74 22.76
N THR A 44 -0.53 -20.38 23.44
CA THR A 44 -0.72 -21.84 23.39
C THR A 44 -1.12 -22.28 21.98
N TRP A 45 -2.09 -21.58 21.37
CA TRP A 45 -2.57 -21.90 20.03
C TRP A 45 -1.46 -21.73 18.97
N ILE A 46 -0.76 -20.59 18.96
CA ILE A 46 0.32 -20.31 17.99
C ILE A 46 1.46 -21.32 18.12
N THR A 47 1.80 -21.74 19.35
CA THR A 47 2.80 -22.79 19.55
C THR A 47 2.37 -24.12 18.93
N GLY A 48 1.07 -24.40 18.90
CA GLY A 48 0.52 -25.62 18.30
C GLY A 48 0.45 -25.60 16.77
N ILE A 49 0.35 -24.43 16.14
CA ILE A 49 0.24 -24.29 14.68
C ILE A 49 1.50 -23.72 14.01
N GLY A 50 2.58 -23.52 14.76
CA GLY A 50 3.76 -22.80 14.29
C GLY A 50 4.45 -23.43 13.08
N GLU A 51 4.49 -24.77 13.00
CA GLU A 51 5.05 -25.49 11.85
C GLU A 51 4.14 -25.37 10.61
N GLU A 52 2.82 -25.55 10.78
CA GLU A 52 1.84 -25.35 9.71
C GLU A 52 1.88 -23.93 9.14
N LEU A 53 2.01 -22.93 10.01
CA LEU A 53 2.09 -21.54 9.62
C LEU A 53 3.40 -21.21 8.88
N ALA A 54 4.50 -21.91 9.18
CA ALA A 54 5.79 -21.69 8.53
C ALA A 54 5.79 -22.16 7.07
N ASP A 55 5.02 -23.20 6.77
CA ASP A 55 4.87 -23.77 5.42
C ASP A 55 3.61 -23.26 4.69
N ALA A 56 2.83 -22.38 5.31
CA ALA A 56 1.58 -21.88 4.76
C ALA A 56 1.81 -20.93 3.56
N GLU A 57 1.19 -21.25 2.42
CA GLU A 57 1.12 -20.39 1.24
C GLU A 57 -0.32 -19.90 1.03
N PRO A 58 -0.75 -18.80 1.68
CA PRO A 58 -2.12 -18.32 1.59
C PRO A 58 -2.43 -17.73 0.22
N ASP A 59 -3.67 -17.93 -0.25
CA ASP A 59 -4.15 -17.33 -1.50
C ASP A 59 -4.16 -15.80 -1.42
N MET A 60 -3.31 -15.16 -2.22
CA MET A 60 -3.16 -13.71 -2.29
C MET A 60 -4.28 -13.07 -3.11
N PRO A 61 -4.87 -11.94 -2.65
CA PRO A 61 -5.84 -11.20 -3.44
C PRO A 61 -5.25 -10.63 -4.75
N ASP A 62 -6.08 -10.55 -5.78
CA ASP A 62 -5.70 -9.99 -7.08
C ASP A 62 -5.09 -8.58 -6.95
N GLY A 63 -3.96 -8.36 -7.62
CA GLY A 63 -3.26 -7.07 -7.62
C GLY A 63 -2.37 -6.80 -6.39
N VAL A 64 -2.30 -7.73 -5.42
CA VAL A 64 -1.36 -7.65 -4.30
C VAL A 64 -0.09 -8.43 -4.63
N ALA A 65 0.99 -7.73 -4.97
CA ALA A 65 2.28 -8.31 -5.35
C ALA A 65 3.46 -7.59 -4.68
N ASP A 66 4.67 -8.12 -4.85
CA ASP A 66 5.93 -7.57 -4.31
C ASP A 66 5.87 -7.31 -2.79
N ARG A 67 6.27 -6.12 -2.34
CA ARG A 67 6.37 -5.76 -0.91
C ARG A 67 5.03 -5.81 -0.16
N PRO A 68 3.90 -5.37 -0.74
CA PRO A 68 2.58 -5.64 -0.17
C PRO A 68 2.34 -7.12 0.12
N ALA A 69 2.68 -8.02 -0.81
CA ALA A 69 2.50 -9.45 -0.60
C ALA A 69 3.37 -9.95 0.57
N GLU A 70 4.66 -9.62 0.58
CA GLU A 70 5.59 -9.97 1.68
C GLU A 70 5.09 -9.49 3.06
N THR A 71 4.35 -8.36 3.10
CA THR A 71 3.83 -7.78 4.35
C THR A 71 2.55 -8.47 4.82
N TRP A 72 1.68 -8.86 3.88
CA TRP A 72 0.34 -9.38 4.16
C TRP A 72 0.28 -10.90 4.25
N GLU A 73 1.17 -11.61 3.56
CA GLU A 73 1.27 -13.07 3.57
C GLU A 73 1.19 -13.69 4.99
N PRO A 74 2.03 -13.29 5.98
CA PRO A 74 1.94 -13.88 7.32
C PRO A 74 0.61 -13.57 8.04
N LEU A 75 -0.03 -12.43 7.74
CA LEU A 75 -1.32 -12.08 8.34
C LEU A 75 -2.47 -12.88 7.73
N LEU A 76 -2.41 -13.14 6.42
CA LEU A 76 -3.38 -13.99 5.73
C LEU A 76 -3.23 -15.44 6.17
N ALA A 77 -2.01 -15.95 6.32
CA ALA A 77 -1.76 -17.29 6.83
C ALA A 77 -2.34 -17.49 8.25
N ILE A 78 -2.17 -16.50 9.15
CA ILE A 78 -2.77 -16.54 10.49
C ILE A 78 -4.31 -16.51 10.41
N ALA A 79 -4.87 -15.71 9.50
CA ALA A 79 -6.31 -15.61 9.32
C ALA A 79 -6.92 -16.92 8.76
N ASP A 80 -6.24 -17.55 7.81
CA ASP A 80 -6.60 -18.84 7.24
C ASP A 80 -6.58 -19.94 8.32
N ALA A 81 -5.53 -19.97 9.16
CA ALA A 81 -5.45 -20.89 10.30
C ALA A 81 -6.49 -20.61 11.40
N ALA A 82 -6.87 -19.34 11.61
CA ALA A 82 -7.92 -18.98 12.57
C ALA A 82 -9.32 -19.42 12.11
N GLY A 83 -9.55 -19.47 10.80
CA GLY A 83 -10.81 -19.90 10.20
C GLY A 83 -12.00 -18.99 10.54
N GLY A 84 -13.22 -19.51 10.35
CA GLY A 84 -14.44 -18.70 10.48
C GLY A 84 -14.47 -17.57 9.45
N ASP A 85 -14.78 -16.35 9.89
CA ASP A 85 -14.86 -15.16 9.03
C ASP A 85 -13.49 -14.46 8.83
N TRP A 86 -12.45 -14.88 9.58
CA TRP A 86 -11.13 -14.24 9.54
C TRP A 86 -10.45 -14.24 8.16
N PRO A 87 -10.47 -15.34 7.39
CA PRO A 87 -9.89 -15.39 6.04
C PRO A 87 -10.44 -14.29 5.13
N ASP A 88 -11.75 -14.07 5.16
CA ASP A 88 -12.44 -13.10 4.31
C ASP A 88 -12.19 -11.66 4.79
N ILE A 89 -12.27 -11.42 6.10
CA ILE A 89 -12.00 -10.11 6.71
C ILE A 89 -10.57 -9.66 6.40
N ALA A 90 -9.60 -10.58 6.51
CA ALA A 90 -8.18 -10.26 6.29
C ALA A 90 -7.89 -9.93 4.82
N ARG A 91 -8.48 -10.66 3.86
CA ARG A 91 -8.34 -10.36 2.43
C ARG A 91 -9.00 -9.04 2.05
N ALA A 92 -10.19 -8.75 2.60
CA ALA A 92 -10.86 -7.47 2.42
C ALA A 92 -10.03 -6.30 2.98
N ALA A 93 -9.46 -6.47 4.18
CA ALA A 93 -8.55 -5.48 4.76
C ALA A 93 -7.28 -5.27 3.93
N CYS A 94 -6.67 -6.36 3.45
CA CYS A 94 -5.51 -6.32 2.57
C CYS A 94 -5.78 -5.46 1.33
N LEU A 95 -6.86 -5.74 0.60
CA LEU A 95 -7.26 -4.95 -0.57
C LEU A 95 -7.50 -3.47 -0.23
N HIS A 96 -8.17 -3.19 0.89
CA HIS A 96 -8.42 -1.83 1.33
C HIS A 96 -7.13 -1.05 1.59
N PHE A 97 -6.22 -1.60 2.41
CA PHE A 97 -4.98 -0.91 2.78
C PHE A 97 -3.98 -0.83 1.63
N VAL A 98 -3.89 -1.86 0.78
CA VAL A 98 -3.03 -1.82 -0.41
C VAL A 98 -3.60 -0.82 -1.42
N GLY A 99 -4.92 -0.79 -1.63
CA GLY A 99 -5.61 0.20 -2.45
C GLY A 99 -5.43 1.63 -1.95
N GLU A 100 -5.62 1.89 -0.65
CA GLU A 100 -5.38 3.21 -0.04
C GLU A 100 -3.90 3.61 -0.06
N SER A 101 -2.96 2.66 0.10
CA SER A 101 -1.53 2.95 -0.03
C SER A 101 -1.13 3.35 -1.45
N THR A 102 -1.89 2.89 -2.46
CA THR A 102 -1.75 3.33 -3.85
C THR A 102 -2.31 4.74 -4.06
N GLN A 103 -3.25 5.18 -3.20
CA GLN A 103 -3.74 6.56 -3.11
C GLN A 103 -2.87 7.46 -2.22
N ALA A 104 -1.84 6.93 -1.55
CA ALA A 104 -0.81 7.75 -0.90
C ALA A 104 -0.24 8.74 -1.93
N PRO A 105 0.12 9.98 -1.52
CA PRO A 105 0.43 11.05 -2.46
C PRO A 105 1.45 10.55 -3.46
N THR A 106 1.01 10.39 -4.71
CA THR A 106 1.84 10.07 -5.86
C THR A 106 3.11 10.87 -5.71
N SER A 107 4.26 10.20 -5.62
CA SER A 107 5.52 10.89 -5.36
C SER A 107 5.65 12.07 -6.31
N LEU A 108 6.19 13.19 -5.83
CA LEU A 108 6.26 14.44 -6.60
C LEU A 108 6.81 14.22 -8.02
N GLY A 109 7.76 13.30 -8.19
CA GLY A 109 8.29 12.88 -9.48
C GLY A 109 7.31 12.12 -10.38
N VAL A 110 6.46 11.23 -9.84
CA VAL A 110 5.42 10.56 -10.64
C VAL A 110 4.32 11.54 -11.04
N ARG A 111 3.97 12.49 -10.16
CA ARG A 111 3.02 13.56 -10.51
C ARG A 111 3.59 14.50 -11.58
N LEU A 112 4.89 14.81 -11.51
CA LEU A 112 5.62 15.51 -12.56
C LEU A 112 5.61 14.72 -13.88
N LEU A 113 5.83 13.40 -13.86
CA LEU A 113 5.76 12.56 -15.05
C LEU A 113 4.35 12.58 -15.68
N ALA A 114 3.29 12.57 -14.87
CA ALA A 114 1.91 12.65 -15.33
C ALA A 114 1.59 14.00 -15.98
N ASP A 115 1.98 15.11 -15.34
CA ASP A 115 1.78 16.45 -15.89
C ASP A 115 2.60 16.65 -17.20
N LEU A 116 3.84 16.13 -17.24
CA LEU A 116 4.64 16.09 -18.48
C LEU A 116 3.99 15.23 -19.56
N HIS A 117 3.44 14.07 -19.23
CA HIS A 117 2.72 13.23 -20.19
C HIS A 117 1.57 14.01 -20.83
N ALA A 118 0.74 14.67 -20.01
CA ALA A 118 -0.36 15.48 -20.50
C ALA A 118 0.10 16.62 -21.44
N ILE A 119 1.21 17.29 -21.13
CA ILE A 119 1.79 18.34 -21.98
C ILE A 119 2.26 17.75 -23.32
N PHE A 120 3.03 16.67 -23.30
CA PHE A 120 3.56 16.02 -24.51
C PHE A 120 2.43 15.47 -25.39
N THR A 121 1.40 14.84 -24.80
CA THR A 121 0.22 14.38 -25.52
C THR A 121 -0.55 15.54 -26.14
N ARG A 122 -0.80 16.63 -25.39
CA ARG A 122 -1.51 17.80 -25.92
C ARG A 122 -0.75 18.50 -27.04
N ARG A 123 0.58 18.59 -26.93
CA ARG A 123 1.45 19.16 -27.97
C ARG A 123 1.67 18.21 -29.15
N ASN A 124 1.28 16.94 -29.01
CA ASN A 124 1.59 15.85 -29.95
C ASN A 124 3.07 15.88 -30.37
N ALA A 125 3.95 15.98 -29.37
CA ALA A 125 5.38 16.16 -29.57
C ALA A 125 6.17 15.00 -28.97
N ASP A 126 7.29 14.68 -29.60
CA ASP A 126 8.27 13.68 -29.19
C ASP A 126 9.51 14.31 -28.52
N ARG A 127 9.61 15.65 -28.59
CA ARG A 127 10.64 16.45 -27.92
C ARG A 127 10.12 17.86 -27.58
N LEU A 128 10.42 18.36 -26.39
CA LEU A 128 10.03 19.70 -25.94
C LEU A 128 11.16 20.35 -25.13
N ALA A 129 11.39 21.65 -25.36
CA ALA A 129 12.44 22.38 -24.67
C ALA A 129 12.10 22.55 -23.18
N THR A 130 13.13 22.54 -22.32
CA THR A 130 12.95 22.69 -20.87
C THR A 130 12.17 23.95 -20.52
N LYS A 131 12.41 25.05 -21.25
CA LYS A 131 11.75 26.34 -20.99
C LYS A 131 10.25 26.28 -21.26
N ASP A 132 9.85 25.64 -22.36
CA ASP A 132 8.45 25.50 -22.74
C ASP A 132 7.70 24.61 -21.73
N LEU A 133 8.34 23.53 -21.30
CA LEU A 133 7.80 22.64 -20.27
C LEU A 133 7.57 23.37 -18.94
N LEU A 134 8.54 24.16 -18.48
CA LEU A 134 8.39 24.91 -17.24
C LEU A 134 7.27 25.96 -17.33
N ALA A 135 7.18 26.68 -18.45
CA ALA A 135 6.10 27.63 -18.68
C ALA A 135 4.73 26.95 -18.59
N GLU A 136 4.55 25.81 -19.26
CA GLU A 136 3.28 25.09 -19.26
C GLU A 136 2.97 24.42 -17.91
N LEU A 137 3.99 23.96 -17.18
CA LEU A 137 3.80 23.43 -15.83
C LEU A 137 3.34 24.53 -14.87
N TRP A 138 3.81 25.77 -15.01
CA TRP A 138 3.40 26.88 -14.15
C TRP A 138 1.97 27.36 -14.40
N GLU A 139 1.40 27.10 -15.58
CA GLU A 139 0.01 27.42 -15.92
C GLU A 139 -1.01 26.38 -15.41
N ILE A 140 -0.56 25.30 -14.77
CA ILE A 140 -1.46 24.30 -14.19
C ILE A 140 -2.18 24.90 -12.97
N ASP A 141 -3.51 25.00 -13.08
CA ASP A 141 -4.45 25.72 -12.19
C ASP A 141 -4.35 25.36 -10.68
N ASP A 142 -3.79 24.19 -10.36
CA ASP A 142 -3.55 23.73 -8.98
C ASP A 142 -2.36 24.45 -8.31
N GLY A 143 -1.63 25.34 -9.00
CA GLY A 143 -0.54 26.18 -8.44
C GLY A 143 0.68 25.41 -7.91
N ARG A 144 0.66 24.07 -8.02
CA ARG A 144 1.63 23.18 -7.38
C ARG A 144 3.07 23.37 -7.86
N TRP A 145 3.25 23.85 -9.09
CA TRP A 145 4.56 24.07 -9.70
C TRP A 145 5.05 25.52 -9.54
N THR A 146 4.17 26.44 -9.12
CA THR A 146 4.50 27.85 -8.90
C THR A 146 4.93 28.12 -7.46
N ASP A 147 4.43 27.35 -6.49
CA ASP A 147 4.86 27.43 -5.08
C ASP A 147 5.32 26.06 -4.53
N MET A 148 6.59 25.74 -4.74
CA MET A 148 7.23 24.55 -4.19
C MET A 148 8.19 24.95 -3.06
N GLU A 149 7.64 25.18 -1.86
CA GLU A 149 8.39 25.66 -0.68
C GLU A 149 8.92 27.09 -0.87
N GLY A 150 8.07 27.98 -1.39
CA GLY A 150 8.38 29.39 -1.61
C GLY A 150 9.16 29.69 -2.89
N LYS A 151 9.37 28.68 -3.76
CA LYS A 151 10.02 28.86 -5.08
C LYS A 151 9.33 28.02 -6.16
N PRO A 152 9.18 28.55 -7.38
CA PRO A 152 8.65 27.78 -8.50
C PRO A 152 9.59 26.64 -8.90
N LEU A 153 9.03 25.60 -9.52
CA LEU A 153 9.79 24.54 -10.16
C LEU A 153 10.78 25.16 -11.14
N ASN A 154 12.04 24.73 -11.10
CA ASN A 154 13.07 25.19 -12.02
C ASN A 154 13.78 24.00 -12.70
N ASP A 155 14.56 24.28 -13.73
CA ASP A 155 15.28 23.27 -14.52
C ASP A 155 16.10 22.31 -13.64
N ARG A 156 16.88 22.86 -12.69
CA ARG A 156 17.70 22.05 -11.77
C ARG A 156 16.85 21.10 -10.92
N ARG A 157 15.70 21.57 -10.40
CA ARG A 157 14.79 20.75 -9.58
C ARG A 157 14.08 19.70 -10.44
N MET A 158 13.61 20.09 -11.63
CA MET A 158 12.99 19.17 -12.60
C MET A 158 13.96 18.06 -13.01
N SER A 159 15.20 18.41 -13.38
CA SER A 159 16.24 17.44 -13.71
C SER A 159 16.59 16.51 -12.54
N LYS A 160 16.66 17.05 -11.31
CA LYS A 160 16.90 16.24 -10.10
C LYS A 160 15.78 15.23 -9.86
N GLU A 161 14.53 15.63 -10.06
CA GLU A 161 13.37 14.75 -9.89
C GLU A 161 13.30 13.68 -10.99
N LEU A 162 13.50 14.05 -12.25
CA LEU A 162 13.41 13.14 -13.39
C LEU A 162 14.57 12.13 -13.47
N ARG A 163 15.73 12.46 -12.92
CA ARG A 163 16.88 11.54 -12.86
C ARG A 163 16.58 10.24 -12.12
N LYS A 164 15.63 10.25 -11.17
CA LYS A 164 15.19 9.06 -10.42
C LYS A 164 14.55 8.00 -11.34
N TYR A 165 14.09 8.42 -12.52
CA TYR A 165 13.46 7.59 -13.53
C TYR A 165 14.36 7.40 -14.75
N LEU A 166 15.67 7.66 -14.60
CA LEU A 166 16.69 7.56 -15.67
C LEU A 166 16.41 8.50 -16.86
N VAL A 167 15.62 9.55 -16.65
CA VAL A 167 15.32 10.58 -17.65
C VAL A 167 16.22 11.80 -17.39
N ALA A 168 16.87 12.28 -18.45
CA ALA A 168 17.73 13.44 -18.41
C ALA A 168 17.47 14.36 -19.61
N PRO A 169 17.74 15.68 -19.48
CA PRO A 169 17.59 16.58 -20.61
C PRO A 169 18.60 16.25 -21.71
N ALA A 170 18.10 16.16 -22.95
CA ALA A 170 18.88 15.94 -24.16
C ALA A 170 18.98 17.22 -24.99
N ALA A 171 20.09 17.37 -25.72
CA ALA A 171 20.23 18.43 -26.71
C ALA A 171 19.62 17.97 -28.04
N PHE A 172 18.79 18.80 -28.65
CA PHE A 172 18.21 18.53 -29.97
C PHE A 172 18.01 19.83 -30.74
N ASN A 173 17.86 19.74 -32.06
CA ASN A 173 17.54 20.88 -32.91
C ASN A 173 16.01 21.07 -32.98
N ASP A 174 15.53 22.27 -32.66
CA ASP A 174 14.10 22.63 -32.69
C ASP A 174 13.65 23.30 -34.00
N GLY A 175 14.54 23.37 -35.00
CA GLY A 175 14.34 24.06 -36.28
C GLY A 175 14.93 25.47 -36.30
N THR A 176 15.15 26.07 -35.14
CA THR A 176 15.77 27.41 -34.96
C THR A 176 17.18 27.32 -34.40
N GLY A 177 17.49 26.29 -33.62
CA GLY A 177 18.83 26.04 -33.11
C GLY A 177 18.90 24.83 -32.18
N THR A 178 20.09 24.58 -31.66
CA THR A 178 20.29 23.52 -30.65
C THR A 178 19.79 23.99 -29.30
N VAL A 179 18.76 23.34 -28.78
CA VAL A 179 18.18 23.58 -27.46
C VAL A 179 18.32 22.35 -26.57
N LYS A 180 18.15 22.53 -25.26
CA LYS A 180 18.07 21.43 -24.29
C LYS A 180 16.63 21.26 -23.82
N GLY A 181 16.20 20.01 -23.75
CA GLY A 181 14.85 19.65 -23.37
C GLY A 181 14.70 18.17 -23.09
N TYR A 182 13.46 17.70 -23.06
CA TYR A 182 13.15 16.30 -22.79
C TYR A 182 12.58 15.64 -24.03
N VAL A 183 12.89 14.36 -24.20
CA VAL A 183 12.53 13.56 -25.37
C VAL A 183 11.80 12.30 -24.92
N THR A 184 10.93 11.76 -25.77
CA THR A 184 10.18 10.53 -25.47
C THR A 184 11.01 9.27 -25.71
N TYR A 185 12.06 9.34 -26.53
CA TYR A 185 12.91 8.22 -26.95
C TYR A 185 14.25 8.17 -26.19
N PRO A 186 14.92 7.00 -26.13
CA PRO A 186 16.25 6.89 -25.54
C PRO A 186 17.28 7.65 -26.38
N THR A 187 18.32 8.17 -25.73
CA THR A 187 19.46 8.80 -26.42
C THR A 187 20.75 8.07 -26.09
N TYR A 188 21.69 8.11 -27.02
CA TYR A 188 22.96 7.40 -26.94
C TYR A 188 24.14 8.37 -27.06
N ASP A 189 25.27 8.01 -26.48
CA ASP A 189 26.51 8.76 -26.63
C ASP A 189 27.26 8.38 -27.93
N SER A 190 28.44 8.95 -28.14
CA SER A 190 29.27 8.66 -29.31
C SER A 190 29.81 7.22 -29.37
N ALA A 191 29.84 6.51 -28.24
CA ALA A 191 30.25 5.12 -28.14
C ALA A 191 29.07 4.14 -28.34
N GLY A 192 27.83 4.66 -28.44
CA GLY A 192 26.61 3.87 -28.57
C GLY A 192 26.02 3.44 -27.22
N GLU A 193 26.54 3.96 -26.10
CA GLU A 193 25.99 3.67 -24.77
C GLU A 193 24.75 4.54 -24.51
N GLN A 194 23.73 3.94 -23.87
CA GLN A 194 22.49 4.65 -23.58
C GLN A 194 22.69 5.66 -22.45
N VAL A 195 22.42 6.93 -22.74
CA VAL A 195 22.57 8.06 -21.82
C VAL A 195 21.33 8.25 -20.93
N GLN A 196 20.14 8.08 -21.50
CA GLN A 196 18.86 8.19 -20.80
C GLN A 196 17.77 7.40 -21.51
N VAL A 197 16.73 6.99 -20.78
CA VAL A 197 15.69 6.04 -21.26
C VAL A 197 14.58 6.69 -22.09
N GLY A 198 14.44 8.02 -22.05
CA GLY A 198 13.33 8.74 -22.65
C GLY A 198 12.08 8.74 -21.77
N LEU A 199 11.23 9.75 -21.96
CA LEU A 199 9.99 9.89 -21.20
C LEU A 199 8.99 8.75 -21.45
N ALA A 200 9.00 8.13 -22.64
CA ALA A 200 8.06 7.04 -22.94
C ALA A 200 8.30 5.80 -22.07
N ASP A 201 9.57 5.45 -21.81
CA ASP A 201 9.90 4.36 -20.90
C ASP A 201 9.42 4.68 -19.48
N ALA A 202 9.71 5.90 -18.99
CA ALA A 202 9.24 6.34 -17.68
C ALA A 202 7.71 6.33 -17.56
N TRP A 203 6.97 6.82 -18.56
CA TRP A 203 5.51 6.77 -18.54
C TRP A 203 4.97 5.35 -18.53
N SER A 204 5.52 4.45 -19.36
CA SER A 204 5.06 3.07 -19.40
C SER A 204 5.22 2.34 -18.06
N ARG A 205 6.30 2.64 -17.31
CA ARG A 205 6.60 2.01 -16.01
C ARG A 205 5.86 2.63 -14.84
N TYR A 206 5.76 3.97 -14.82
CA TYR A 206 5.31 4.70 -13.63
C TYR A 206 3.87 5.23 -13.75
N LEU A 207 3.34 5.36 -14.97
CA LEU A 207 1.94 5.79 -15.18
C LEU A 207 1.01 4.62 -15.47
N SER A 208 1.43 3.56 -16.18
CA SER A 208 0.57 2.40 -16.44
C SER A 208 0.21 1.65 -15.14
N SER A 209 1.15 1.58 -14.20
CA SER A 209 0.95 1.02 -12.86
C SER A 209 -0.01 1.84 -11.99
N SER A 210 -0.31 3.08 -12.38
CA SER A 210 -1.29 3.96 -11.70
C SER A 210 -2.69 3.91 -12.32
N VAL A 211 -2.83 3.35 -13.53
CA VAL A 211 -4.10 3.32 -14.30
C VAL A 211 -4.87 1.99 -14.10
N GLY A 212 -4.39 1.10 -13.22
CA GLY A 212 -5.09 -0.14 -12.86
C GLY A 212 -6.40 0.05 -12.06
N ASN A 213 -6.87 1.27 -11.80
CA ASN A 213 -8.15 1.46 -11.08
C ASN A 213 -8.96 2.67 -11.58
N VAL A 214 -9.38 2.62 -12.85
CA VAL A 214 -10.49 3.44 -13.33
C VAL A 214 -11.76 2.60 -13.24
N GLY A 215 -12.41 2.64 -12.07
CA GLY A 215 -13.66 1.91 -11.90
C GLY A 215 -14.25 1.86 -10.49
N ASN A 216 -14.37 2.98 -9.77
CA ASN A 216 -15.55 3.12 -8.92
C ASN A 216 -15.93 4.59 -8.65
N VAL A 217 -16.85 5.10 -9.47
CA VAL A 217 -17.60 6.31 -9.16
C VAL A 217 -18.72 5.89 -8.21
N GLY A 218 -18.57 6.27 -6.94
CA GLY A 218 -19.65 6.24 -5.97
C GLY A 218 -19.49 5.15 -4.91
N ASN A 219 -18.99 5.54 -3.73
CA ASN A 219 -19.78 5.26 -2.54
C ASN A 219 -19.61 6.34 -1.48
N LEU A 220 -20.77 6.87 -1.13
CA LEU A 220 -21.04 7.86 -0.11
C LEU A 220 -20.75 7.24 1.27
N ALA A 221 -20.37 8.09 2.22
CA ALA A 221 -20.18 7.77 3.62
C ALA A 221 -21.30 6.88 4.19
N GLY A 222 -20.92 5.83 4.92
CA GLY A 222 -21.83 5.09 5.81
C GLY A 222 -21.59 3.58 5.81
N GLN A 223 -20.61 3.11 6.59
CA GLN A 223 -20.65 1.74 7.10
C GLN A 223 -20.57 1.79 8.62
N SER A 224 -21.68 1.41 9.25
CA SER A 224 -21.76 1.08 10.67
C SER A 224 -21.07 -0.27 10.86
N VAL A 225 -20.03 -0.30 11.69
CA VAL A 225 -19.49 -1.56 12.19
C VAL A 225 -20.55 -2.20 13.08
N THR A 226 -20.63 -3.52 12.97
CA THR A 226 -21.64 -4.43 13.51
C THR A 226 -21.94 -4.26 15.00
N ASP A 227 -23.21 -4.54 15.32
CA ASP A 227 -23.80 -4.50 16.65
C ASP A 227 -23.11 -5.47 17.61
N THR A 228 -22.80 -5.01 18.82
CA THR A 228 -22.10 -5.81 19.85
C THR A 228 -23.10 -6.72 20.57
N GLY A 229 -23.47 -7.83 19.93
CA GLY A 229 -24.34 -8.86 20.50
C GLY A 229 -23.58 -9.89 21.32
N SER A 230 -23.53 -9.68 22.64
CA SER A 230 -23.36 -10.66 23.74
C SER A 230 -22.95 -12.10 23.37
N VAL A 231 -21.68 -12.46 23.55
CA VAL A 231 -21.24 -13.86 23.63
C VAL A 231 -21.57 -14.38 25.03
N THR A 232 -22.71 -15.08 25.15
CA THR A 232 -23.07 -15.80 26.37
C THR A 232 -22.27 -17.10 26.48
N ALA A 233 -21.64 -17.30 27.63
CA ALA A 233 -20.91 -18.50 28.00
C ALA A 233 -21.77 -19.77 27.85
N THR A 234 -21.22 -20.80 27.20
CA THR A 234 -21.72 -22.18 27.34
C THR A 234 -20.68 -23.04 28.04
N VAL A 235 -21.18 -23.72 29.06
CA VAL A 235 -20.49 -24.42 30.13
C VAL A 235 -19.81 -25.70 29.65
N THR A 236 -18.60 -25.90 30.19
CA THR A 236 -17.80 -27.12 30.29
C THR A 236 -18.61 -28.39 30.55
N THR A 237 -18.31 -29.49 29.85
CA THR A 237 -18.49 -30.83 30.42
C THR A 237 -17.17 -31.58 30.36
N SER A 238 -16.65 -31.86 31.56
CA SER A 238 -15.51 -32.70 31.87
C SER A 238 -15.92 -34.18 31.74
N ALA A 239 -15.04 -35.00 31.18
CA ALA A 239 -15.06 -36.44 31.41
C ALA A 239 -13.62 -36.97 31.45
N ALA A 240 -13.10 -37.15 32.67
CA ALA A 240 -11.89 -37.92 32.94
C ALA A 240 -12.26 -39.30 33.50
N SER A 241 -11.91 -40.32 32.73
CA SER A 241 -11.15 -41.53 33.08
C SER A 241 -11.52 -42.46 34.27
N SER A 242 -11.63 -43.75 33.89
CA SER A 242 -11.06 -44.95 34.51
C SER A 242 -11.82 -45.74 35.61
N GLY A 243 -12.18 -46.98 35.23
CA GLY A 243 -11.66 -48.20 35.87
C GLY A 243 -12.42 -48.78 37.07
N ALA A 244 -13.09 -49.93 36.87
CA ALA A 244 -13.09 -51.08 37.78
C ALA A 244 -14.00 -52.20 37.24
N HIS A 245 -13.40 -53.33 36.83
CA HIS A 245 -14.09 -54.62 36.71
C HIS A 245 -13.72 -55.47 37.93
N PRO A 246 -14.72 -56.02 38.63
CA PRO A 246 -14.55 -57.39 39.11
C PRO A 246 -15.78 -58.28 38.88
N LEU A 247 -15.49 -59.57 39.01
CA LEU A 247 -16.27 -60.77 38.73
C LEU A 247 -17.38 -61.05 39.76
N THR A 248 -18.49 -61.63 39.30
CA THR A 248 -19.35 -62.66 39.95
C THR A 248 -20.49 -62.97 38.94
N GLY A 249 -20.85 -64.19 38.53
CA GLY A 249 -20.94 -65.47 39.22
C GLY A 249 -22.42 -65.73 39.59
N GLY A 250 -23.12 -66.65 38.89
CA GLY A 250 -24.49 -67.06 39.26
C GLY A 250 -25.26 -67.89 38.23
N ALA A 251 -25.26 -69.21 38.43
CA ALA A 251 -26.02 -70.31 37.79
C ALA A 251 -27.55 -70.23 38.10
N PRO A 252 -28.43 -71.21 37.72
CA PRO A 252 -28.23 -72.49 37.03
C PRO A 252 -28.80 -72.60 35.61
#